data_AF-A0A5K1HME3-F1
#
_entry.id   AF-A0A5K1HME3-F1
#
_cell.length_a   1.000
_cell.length_b   1.000
_cell.length_c   1.000
_cell.angle_alpha   90.00
_cell.angle_beta   90.00
_cell.angle_gamma   90.00
#
_symmetry.space_group_name_H-M   'P 1'
#
loop_
_entity.id
_entity.type
_entity.pdbx_description
1 polymer ?
#
loop_
_entity_poly.entity_id
_entity_poly.type
_entity_poly.pdbx_seq_one_letter_code
_entity_poly.pdbx_strand_id
1 'polypeptide(L)'
;NKNKTLPISKSVGTLAVIGGLADDPENQIGCWAPDGKAQDSITPLTSLKAALPSTKIIYAQGYKDTRSTDTSYFNEAISAASNADRVLLFIGEDNGLSGESNCRAYINLPGVQEEL
;
A
#
# COMPACT_ATOMS: atom_id res chain seq x y z
N ASN A 1 -10.45 -13.96 -4.17
CA ASN A 1 -10.41 -14.44 -2.77
C ASN A 1 -10.30 -15.97 -2.74
N LYS A 2 -9.08 -16.53 -2.70
CA LYS A 2 -8.81 -17.98 -2.68
C LYS A 2 -8.63 -18.44 -1.23
N ASN A 3 -8.91 -19.71 -0.90
CA ASN A 3 -8.69 -20.30 0.45
C ASN A 3 -9.30 -19.54 1.63
N LYS A 4 -10.37 -18.76 1.39
CA LYS A 4 -10.97 -17.88 2.41
C LYS A 4 -9.93 -16.93 3.06
N THR A 5 -8.95 -16.45 2.28
CA THR A 5 -7.94 -15.49 2.76
C THR A 5 -8.57 -14.24 3.36
N LEU A 6 -9.69 -13.78 2.78
CA LEU A 6 -10.52 -12.72 3.34
C LEU A 6 -11.86 -13.27 3.84
N PRO A 7 -12.42 -12.71 4.93
CA PRO A 7 -11.89 -11.57 5.71
C PRO A 7 -10.69 -11.96 6.59
N ILE A 8 -9.83 -10.99 6.90
CA ILE A 8 -8.72 -11.19 7.83
C ILE A 8 -9.31 -11.37 9.24
N SER A 9 -8.86 -12.41 9.95
CA SER A 9 -9.28 -12.62 11.33
C SER A 9 -8.80 -11.48 12.21
N LYS A 10 -9.66 -11.00 13.11
CA LYS A 10 -9.27 -10.04 14.16
C LYS A 10 -8.26 -10.61 15.17
N SER A 11 -8.08 -11.93 15.16
CA SER A 11 -7.08 -12.65 15.97
C SER A 11 -5.78 -12.96 15.22
N VAL A 12 -5.55 -12.36 14.03
CA VAL A 12 -4.27 -12.49 13.35
C VAL A 12 -3.15 -11.98 14.26
N GLY A 13 -2.09 -12.76 14.42
CA GLY A 13 -1.00 -12.44 15.35
C GLY A 13 -0.17 -11.28 14.82
N THR A 14 0.45 -11.48 13.67
CA THR A 14 1.28 -10.48 12.99
C THR A 14 0.81 -10.26 11.56
N LEU A 15 0.63 -8.98 11.18
CA LEU A 15 0.22 -8.55 9.85
C LEU A 15 1.30 -7.66 9.25
N ALA A 16 1.87 -8.05 8.12
CA ALA A 16 2.72 -7.18 7.32
C ALA A 16 1.84 -6.30 6.43
N VAL A 17 2.07 -4.99 6.47
CA VAL A 17 1.46 -4.01 5.59
C VAL A 17 2.58 -3.45 4.73
N ILE A 18 2.59 -3.82 3.44
CA ILE A 18 3.70 -3.55 2.52
C ILE A 18 3.21 -2.63 1.42
N GLY A 19 4.02 -1.64 1.04
CA GLY A 19 3.74 -0.73 -0.07
C GLY A 19 3.43 0.68 0.40
N GLY A 20 4.08 1.68 -0.20
CA GLY A 20 3.98 3.08 0.20
C GLY A 20 2.55 3.63 0.16
N LEU A 21 1.69 3.13 -0.73
CA LEU A 21 0.27 3.54 -0.81
C LEU A 21 -0.54 3.15 0.43
N ALA A 22 -0.02 2.28 1.30
CA ALA A 22 -0.67 1.95 2.56
C ALA A 22 -0.70 3.14 3.55
N ASP A 23 0.26 4.07 3.43
CA ASP A 23 0.40 5.21 4.34
C ASP A 23 0.62 6.53 3.59
N ASP A 24 -0.05 6.67 2.45
CA ASP A 24 0.01 7.87 1.60
C ASP A 24 -1.33 8.62 1.61
N PRO A 25 -1.50 9.61 2.50
CA PRO A 25 -2.76 10.33 2.63
C PRO A 25 -3.08 11.21 1.41
N GLU A 26 -2.07 11.66 0.66
CA GLU A 26 -2.23 12.50 -0.53
C GLU A 26 -2.76 11.66 -1.70
N ASN A 27 -2.16 10.50 -1.94
CA ASN A 27 -2.59 9.61 -3.02
C ASN A 27 -3.94 8.93 -2.73
N GLN A 28 -4.29 8.73 -1.45
CA GLN A 28 -5.58 8.19 -1.04
C GLN A 28 -6.77 9.08 -1.46
N ILE A 29 -6.56 10.38 -1.64
CA ILE A 29 -7.60 11.33 -2.09
C ILE A 29 -7.97 11.09 -3.56
N GLY A 30 -7.00 10.63 -4.37
CA GLY A 30 -7.16 10.42 -5.80
C GLY A 30 -7.02 11.70 -6.63
N CYS A 31 -7.18 11.56 -7.95
CA CYS A 31 -7.16 12.69 -8.88
C CYS A 31 -8.41 13.58 -8.72
N TRP A 32 -8.37 14.81 -9.26
CA TRP A 32 -9.52 15.72 -9.32
C TRP A 32 -10.07 16.20 -7.97
N ALA A 33 -9.21 16.33 -6.96
CA ALA A 33 -9.57 16.87 -5.64
C ALA A 33 -8.85 18.22 -5.38
N PRO A 34 -9.25 19.32 -6.05
CA PRO A 34 -8.53 20.59 -6.00
C PRO A 34 -8.45 21.20 -4.59
N ASP A 35 -9.48 20.98 -3.76
CA ASP A 35 -9.51 21.43 -2.35
C ASP A 35 -9.21 20.28 -1.37
N GLY A 36 -8.79 19.11 -1.87
CA GLY A 36 -8.42 17.96 -1.06
C GLY A 36 -7.21 18.27 -0.18
N LYS A 37 -7.21 17.76 1.05
CA LYS A 37 -6.10 17.94 1.99
C LYS A 37 -5.71 16.59 2.55
N ALA A 38 -4.44 16.21 2.42
CA ALA A 38 -3.90 14.96 2.97
C ALA A 38 -4.30 14.71 4.43
N GLN A 39 -4.31 15.76 5.26
CA GLN A 39 -4.68 15.67 6.68
C GLN A 39 -6.12 15.20 6.95
N ASP A 40 -7.02 15.34 5.98
CA ASP A 40 -8.43 14.92 6.10
C ASP A 40 -8.61 13.45 5.68
N SER A 41 -7.56 12.81 5.17
CA SER A 41 -7.53 11.42 4.74
C SER A 41 -7.10 10.49 5.87
N ILE A 42 -7.76 9.33 5.99
CA ILE A 42 -7.35 8.25 6.89
C ILE A 42 -6.73 7.15 6.05
N THR A 43 -5.42 6.94 6.20
CA THR A 43 -4.68 5.94 5.43
C THR A 43 -5.13 4.51 5.77
N PRO A 44 -4.95 3.55 4.85
CA PRO A 44 -5.14 2.14 5.16
C PRO A 44 -4.35 1.67 6.37
N LEU A 45 -3.08 2.06 6.51
CA LEU A 45 -2.25 1.71 7.66
C LEU A 45 -2.83 2.26 8.98
N THR A 46 -3.29 3.51 8.99
CA THR A 46 -3.96 4.12 10.14
C THR A 46 -5.24 3.37 10.50
N SER A 47 -6.08 3.06 9.51
CA SER A 47 -7.33 2.31 9.69
C SER A 47 -7.08 0.89 10.20
N LEU A 48 -6.06 0.20 9.69
CA LEU A 48 -5.70 -1.16 10.12
C LEU A 48 -5.21 -1.18 11.56
N LYS A 49 -4.37 -0.21 11.96
CA LYS A 49 -3.92 -0.05 13.35
C LYS A 49 -5.11 0.17 14.30
N ALA A 50 -6.09 0.97 13.91
CA ALA A 50 -7.29 1.21 14.72
C ALA A 50 -8.22 -0.02 14.76
N ALA A 51 -8.38 -0.74 13.65
CA ALA A 51 -9.28 -1.88 13.55
C ALA A 51 -8.74 -3.17 14.17
N LEU A 52 -7.41 -3.30 14.29
CA LEU A 52 -6.71 -4.49 14.78
C LEU A 52 -5.75 -4.14 15.94
N PRO A 53 -6.26 -3.60 17.07
CA PRO A 53 -5.41 -3.08 18.16
C PRO A 53 -4.56 -4.16 18.84
N SER A 54 -4.96 -5.44 18.75
CA SER A 54 -4.24 -6.57 19.34
C SER A 54 -3.27 -7.25 18.37
N THR A 55 -3.25 -6.85 17.10
CA THR A 55 -2.37 -7.42 16.07
C THR A 55 -1.07 -6.65 16.02
N LYS A 56 0.07 -7.36 15.94
CA LYS A 56 1.35 -6.74 15.63
C LYS A 56 1.38 -6.35 14.15
N ILE A 57 1.34 -5.06 13.84
CA ILE A 57 1.46 -4.58 12.47
C ILE A 57 2.92 -4.21 12.18
N ILE A 58 3.49 -4.81 11.13
CA ILE A 58 4.81 -4.48 10.60
C ILE A 58 4.60 -3.73 9.28
N TYR A 59 5.00 -2.47 9.22
CA TYR A 59 4.96 -1.68 7.99
C TYR A 59 6.31 -1.71 7.29
N ALA A 60 6.30 -1.86 5.96
CA ALA A 60 7.45 -1.67 5.09
C ALA A 60 7.01 -0.92 3.84
N GLN A 61 7.78 0.06 3.39
CA GLN A 61 7.41 0.88 2.25
C GLN A 61 7.52 0.09 0.94
N GLY A 62 8.54 -0.77 0.82
CA GLY A 62 8.69 -1.75 -0.29
C GLY A 62 9.09 -1.17 -1.64
N TYR A 63 8.73 0.08 -1.93
CA TYR A 63 9.21 0.84 -3.09
C TYR A 63 9.27 2.33 -2.72
N LYS A 64 10.21 3.08 -3.31
CA LYS A 64 10.42 4.50 -3.00
C LYS A 64 9.18 5.35 -3.32
N ASP A 65 8.63 5.16 -4.51
CA ASP A 65 7.39 5.76 -5.01
C ASP A 65 6.81 4.84 -6.10
N THR A 66 5.55 5.05 -6.49
CA THR A 66 4.81 4.18 -7.43
C THR A 66 5.48 3.98 -8.78
N ARG A 67 6.37 4.88 -9.20
CA ARG A 67 7.03 4.85 -10.53
C ARG A 67 8.51 4.51 -10.44
N SER A 68 9.04 4.39 -9.24
CA SER A 68 10.45 4.16 -8.99
C SER A 68 10.90 2.82 -9.56
N THR A 69 12.13 2.79 -10.07
CA THR A 69 12.83 1.56 -10.44
C THR A 69 13.87 1.13 -9.39
N ASP A 70 13.84 1.77 -8.22
CA ASP A 70 14.75 1.50 -7.11
C ASP A 70 14.28 0.28 -6.29
N THR A 71 15.07 -0.79 -6.34
CA THR A 71 14.81 -2.05 -5.62
C THR A 71 15.42 -2.08 -4.21
N SER A 72 16.07 -1.01 -3.76
CA SER A 72 16.72 -0.96 -2.43
C SER A 72 15.75 -1.14 -1.26
N TYR A 73 14.46 -0.89 -1.49
CA TYR A 73 13.37 -1.06 -0.53
C TYR A 73 12.85 -2.51 -0.43
N PHE A 74 13.32 -3.44 -1.27
CA PHE A 74 12.78 -4.81 -1.28
C PHE A 74 13.14 -5.59 -0.01
N ASN A 75 14.34 -5.37 0.52
CA ASN A 75 14.83 -6.12 1.68
C ASN A 75 13.97 -5.89 2.93
N GLU A 76 13.46 -4.67 3.15
CA GLU A 76 12.56 -4.40 4.27
C GLU A 76 11.19 -5.06 4.07
N ALA A 77 10.66 -5.08 2.84
CA ALA A 77 9.39 -5.74 2.52
C ALA A 77 9.48 -7.25 2.69
N ILE A 78 10.55 -7.88 2.17
CA ILE A 78 10.82 -9.31 2.32
C ILE A 78 10.95 -9.68 3.80
N SER A 79 11.68 -8.86 4.57
CA SER A 79 11.83 -9.06 6.02
C SER A 79 10.48 -8.95 6.74
N ALA A 80 9.66 -7.94 6.43
CA ALA A 80 8.33 -7.77 7.02
C ALA A 80 7.42 -8.97 6.70
N ALA A 81 7.37 -9.39 5.43
CA ALA A 81 6.59 -10.54 4.98
C ALA A 81 7.02 -11.84 5.68
N SER A 82 8.33 -12.09 5.81
CA SER A 82 8.87 -13.30 6.43
C SER A 82 8.55 -13.40 7.94
N ASN A 83 8.28 -12.26 8.59
CA ASN A 83 7.98 -12.17 10.01
C ASN A 83 6.48 -12.02 10.33
N ALA A 84 5.59 -12.19 9.34
CA ALA A 84 4.16 -12.02 9.52
C ALA A 84 3.34 -13.26 9.17
N ASP A 85 2.16 -13.41 9.78
CA ASP A 85 1.23 -14.48 9.46
C ASP A 85 0.51 -14.22 8.13
N ARG A 86 0.30 -12.95 7.80
CA ARG A 86 -0.38 -12.47 6.59
C ARG A 86 0.31 -11.21 6.07
N VAL A 87 0.22 -11.01 4.77
CA VAL A 87 0.67 -9.81 4.06
C VAL A 87 -0.54 -9.12 3.44
N LEU A 88 -0.64 -7.82 3.64
CA LEU A 88 -1.45 -6.92 2.83
C LEU A 88 -0.51 -6.04 2.01
N LEU A 89 -0.59 -6.16 0.69
CA LEU A 89 0.23 -5.43 -0.26
C LEU A 89 -0.59 -4.29 -0.88
N PHE A 90 -0.10 -3.07 -0.75
CA PHE A 90 -0.69 -1.84 -1.26
C PHE A 90 0.16 -1.34 -2.43
N ILE A 91 -0.29 -1.65 -3.63
CA ILE A 91 0.36 -1.33 -4.90
C ILE A 91 -0.67 -0.73 -5.85
N GLY A 92 -0.21 0.01 -6.84
CA GLY A 92 -1.08 0.65 -7.81
C GLY A 92 -0.50 1.94 -8.36
N GLU A 93 -1.40 2.86 -8.64
CA GLU A 93 -1.11 4.16 -9.23
C GLU A 93 -1.12 5.26 -8.17
N ASP A 94 -0.31 6.29 -8.36
CA ASP A 94 -0.48 7.56 -7.65
C ASP A 94 -1.58 8.42 -8.32
N ASN A 95 -2.03 9.47 -7.64
CA ASN A 95 -3.12 10.33 -8.09
C ASN A 95 -2.83 11.08 -9.40
N GLY A 96 -1.57 11.14 -9.84
CA GLY A 96 -1.15 11.78 -11.08
C GLY A 96 -1.07 10.84 -12.28
N LEU A 97 -1.33 9.54 -12.10
CA LEU A 97 -1.34 8.55 -13.19
C LEU A 97 -2.73 8.34 -13.81
N SER A 98 -3.74 9.03 -13.29
CA SER A 98 -5.10 9.08 -13.84
C SER A 98 -5.60 10.53 -13.89
N GLY A 99 -6.85 10.75 -14.30
CA GLY A 99 -7.39 12.09 -14.50
C GLY A 99 -7.18 12.64 -15.92
N GLU A 100 -7.37 13.95 -16.10
CA GLU A 100 -7.30 14.57 -17.42
C GLU A 100 -5.88 14.61 -17.97
N SER A 101 -5.73 14.21 -19.23
CA SER A 101 -4.47 14.19 -19.97
C SER A 101 -3.37 13.25 -19.45
N ASN A 102 -3.61 12.49 -18.38
CA ASN A 102 -2.68 11.49 -17.85
C ASN A 102 -2.88 10.13 -18.55
N CYS A 103 -2.70 10.10 -19.87
CA CYS A 103 -2.83 8.89 -20.66
C CYS A 103 -1.62 7.95 -20.45
N ARG A 104 -1.87 6.69 -20.13
CA ARG A 104 -0.84 5.64 -20.05
C ARG A 104 -0.90 4.72 -21.26
N ALA A 105 0.23 4.53 -21.94
CA ALA A 105 0.36 3.53 -23.01
C ALA A 105 0.40 2.08 -22.48
N TYR A 106 0.77 1.92 -21.20
CA TYR A 106 0.86 0.63 -20.52
C TYR A 106 0.04 0.67 -19.24
N ILE A 107 -0.80 -0.35 -19.05
CA ILE A 107 -1.76 -0.46 -17.93
C ILE A 107 -1.30 -1.43 -16.83
N ASN A 108 -0.04 -1.85 -16.88
CA ASN A 108 0.59 -2.67 -15.85
C ASN A 108 0.92 -1.84 -14.60
N LEU A 109 1.33 -2.49 -13.51
CA LEU A 109 1.75 -1.73 -12.33
C LEU A 109 3.04 -0.94 -12.64
N PRO A 110 3.10 0.34 -12.26
CA PRO A 110 4.26 1.18 -12.55
C PRO A 110 5.47 0.83 -11.68
N GLY A 111 6.65 1.23 -12.14
CA GLY A 111 7.90 1.03 -11.41
C GLY A 111 8.27 -0.44 -11.22
N VAL A 112 8.85 -0.74 -10.06
CA VAL A 112 9.23 -2.10 -9.64
C VAL A 112 8.13 -2.87 -8.89
N GLN A 113 6.89 -2.38 -8.90
CA GLN A 113 5.80 -2.97 -8.09
C GLN A 113 5.39 -4.38 -8.52
N GLU A 114 5.62 -4.79 -9.77
CA GLU A 114 5.40 -6.18 -10.20
C GLU A 114 6.52 -7.13 -9.76
N GLU A 115 7.72 -6.59 -9.51
CA GLU A 115 8.89 -7.35 -9.08
C GLU A 115 8.95 -7.52 -7.55
N LEU A 116 8.38 -6.55 -6.81
CA LEU A 116 8.24 -6.56 -5.35
C LEU A 116 7.37 -7.70 -4.83
#